data_AF-A0A822IWM7-F1
#
_entry.id   AF-A0A822IWM7-F1
#
_cell.length_a   1.000
_cell.length_b   1.000
_cell.length_c   1.000
_cell.angle_alpha   90.00
_cell.angle_beta   90.00
_cell.angle_gamma   90.00
#
_symmetry.space_group_name_H-M   'P 1'
#
loop_
_entity.id
_entity.type
_entity.pdbx_description
1 polymer ?
#
loop_
_entity_poly.entity_id
_entity_poly.type
_entity_poly.pdbx_seq_one_letter_code
_entity_poly.pdbx_strand_id
1 'polypeptide(L)'
;MEEINQDKQQGIADIHTHTRCSGFGKYSFLHFPESVTDPVKAVEAARRKKLDVLCITDHNTIQGAIIAKKHAENIDVVIGEEISSADGEILALFIQEKIKPMLDAPLTIDLIHDRGGVAVAAHPFSPQCHSLGKKICHLKLDGVEVFNAYHRDAYSNLMAQTFTPEKLAIDKTTKKTKALALIGAGLYIGLPLSYFFGISGEIILNIKGKRKWNISRGQ
;
A
#
# COMPACT_ATOMS: atom_id res chain seq x y z
N MET A 1 -2.44 -5.14 39.62
CA MET A 1 -3.09 -4.46 38.48
C MET A 1 -1.98 -3.75 37.74
N GLU A 2 -1.45 -4.38 36.69
CA GLU A 2 -0.36 -3.79 35.91
C GLU A 2 -0.92 -2.67 35.02
N GLU A 3 -0.43 -1.46 35.24
CA GLU A 3 -0.61 -0.33 34.35
C GLU A 3 0.02 -0.67 33.00
N ILE A 4 -0.82 -0.91 32.00
CA ILE A 4 -0.37 -1.04 30.62
C ILE A 4 0.02 0.35 30.14
N ASN A 5 1.32 0.64 30.19
CA ASN A 5 1.91 1.85 29.65
C ASN A 5 1.58 1.93 28.14
N GLN A 6 0.65 2.82 27.76
CA GLN A 6 0.25 3.09 26.37
C GLN A 6 1.28 4.01 25.70
N ASP A 7 2.57 3.65 25.75
CA ASP A 7 3.55 4.28 24.89
C ASP A 7 3.19 3.95 23.44
N LYS A 8 2.93 5.00 22.66
CA LYS A 8 2.53 4.90 21.25
C LYS A 8 3.62 4.17 20.47
N GLN A 9 3.41 2.89 20.22
CA GLN A 9 4.27 2.09 19.36
C GLN A 9 4.01 2.52 17.91
N GLN A 10 4.84 3.43 17.41
CA GLN A 10 4.92 3.73 15.98
C GLN A 10 5.58 2.53 15.29
N GLY A 11 5.09 2.18 14.10
CA GLY A 11 5.61 1.06 13.32
C GLY A 11 5.89 1.46 11.87
N ILE A 12 6.86 0.80 11.27
CA ILE A 12 7.32 1.01 9.91
C ILE A 12 6.63 -0.01 8.99
N ALA A 13 5.95 0.49 7.96
CA ALA A 13 5.24 -0.35 7.01
C ALA A 13 5.58 0.04 5.56
N ASP A 14 5.72 -0.97 4.70
CA ASP A 14 5.59 -0.80 3.25
C ASP A 14 4.23 -1.37 2.86
N ILE A 15 3.38 -0.56 2.25
CA ILE A 15 2.01 -0.99 1.93
C ILE A 15 1.79 -1.30 0.45
N HIS A 16 2.76 -0.99 -0.38
CA HIS A 16 2.57 -0.98 -1.82
C HIS A 16 3.76 -1.69 -2.45
N THR A 17 3.62 -3.01 -2.57
CA THR A 17 4.68 -3.88 -3.08
C THR A 17 4.09 -4.92 -4.02
N HIS A 18 4.75 -5.10 -5.16
CA HIS A 18 4.42 -6.08 -6.17
C HIS A 18 5.40 -7.26 -6.16
N THR A 19 4.86 -8.42 -6.49
CA THR A 19 5.59 -9.67 -6.74
C THR A 19 5.37 -10.14 -8.17
N ARG A 20 6.04 -11.21 -8.56
CA ARG A 20 5.82 -11.90 -9.84
C ARG A 20 4.38 -12.36 -10.05
N CYS A 21 3.53 -12.34 -9.03
CA CYS A 21 2.11 -12.67 -9.15
C CYS A 21 1.28 -11.56 -9.80
N SER A 22 1.75 -10.31 -9.87
CA SER A 22 1.09 -9.23 -10.62
C SER A 22 0.97 -9.53 -12.13
N GLY A 23 1.85 -10.38 -12.65
CA GLY A 23 1.81 -10.81 -14.05
C GLY A 23 2.61 -9.89 -14.96
N PHE A 24 2.04 -9.56 -16.13
CA PHE A 24 2.72 -8.82 -17.19
C PHE A 24 1.95 -7.57 -17.57
N GLY A 25 2.65 -6.45 -17.55
CA GLY A 25 2.19 -5.18 -18.08
C GLY A 25 2.53 -5.07 -19.57
N LYS A 26 1.82 -4.18 -20.26
CA LYS A 26 2.05 -3.89 -21.67
C LYS A 26 2.54 -2.46 -21.85
N TYR A 27 3.73 -2.30 -22.41
CA TYR A 27 4.25 -1.00 -22.84
C TYR A 27 4.42 -0.99 -24.35
N SER A 28 3.48 -0.33 -25.05
CA SER A 28 3.38 -0.36 -26.51
C SER A 28 3.25 -1.81 -27.03
N PHE A 29 4.21 -2.31 -27.81
CA PHE A 29 4.24 -3.69 -28.33
C PHE A 29 4.98 -4.68 -27.42
N LEU A 30 5.59 -4.21 -26.33
CA LEU A 30 6.38 -5.04 -25.42
C LEU A 30 5.55 -5.50 -24.21
N HIS A 31 5.69 -6.77 -23.85
CA HIS A 31 5.17 -7.33 -22.61
C HIS A 31 6.32 -7.52 -21.64
N PHE A 32 6.19 -6.99 -20.43
CA PHE A 32 7.20 -7.12 -19.39
C PHE A 32 6.55 -7.51 -18.06
N PRO A 33 7.22 -8.32 -17.23
CA PRO A 33 6.71 -8.63 -15.91
C PRO A 33 6.65 -7.33 -15.10
N GLU A 34 5.53 -7.09 -14.42
CA GLU A 34 5.35 -5.89 -13.59
C GLU A 34 6.26 -5.93 -12.36
N SER A 35 6.52 -7.13 -11.85
CA SER A 35 7.57 -7.41 -10.88
C SER A 35 8.14 -8.79 -11.13
N VAL A 36 9.42 -8.97 -10.83
CA VAL A 36 10.11 -10.26 -10.87
C VAL A 36 10.37 -10.84 -9.48
N THR A 37 9.96 -10.12 -8.43
CA THR A 37 10.23 -10.48 -7.05
C THR A 37 9.38 -11.66 -6.63
N ASP A 38 10.01 -12.71 -6.10
CA ASP A 38 9.27 -13.82 -5.48
C ASP A 38 8.61 -13.36 -4.16
N PRO A 39 7.35 -13.73 -3.86
CA PRO A 39 6.69 -13.33 -2.62
C PRO A 39 7.48 -13.65 -1.34
N VAL A 40 8.18 -14.79 -1.30
CA VAL A 40 9.00 -15.16 -0.13
C VAL A 40 10.20 -14.22 0.00
N LYS A 41 10.86 -13.89 -1.12
CA LYS A 41 11.97 -12.93 -1.15
C LYS A 41 11.52 -11.51 -0.76
N ALA A 42 10.27 -11.13 -1.06
CA ALA A 42 9.71 -9.85 -0.61
C ALA A 42 9.64 -9.80 0.93
N VAL A 43 9.19 -10.88 1.58
CA VAL A 43 9.18 -11.00 3.05
C VAL A 43 10.59 -10.94 3.62
N GLU A 44 11.55 -11.68 3.05
CA GLU A 44 12.95 -11.62 3.49
C GLU A 44 13.53 -10.20 3.37
N ALA A 45 13.23 -9.49 2.27
CA ALA A 45 13.69 -8.12 2.07
C ALA A 45 13.09 -7.16 3.09
N ALA A 46 11.79 -7.29 3.38
CA ALA A 46 11.11 -6.51 4.41
C ALA A 46 11.73 -6.74 5.80
N ARG A 47 12.03 -8.00 6.15
CA ARG A 47 12.74 -8.35 7.39
C ARG A 47 14.14 -7.73 7.47
N ARG A 48 14.93 -7.81 6.39
CA ARG A 48 16.27 -7.17 6.34
C ARG A 48 16.19 -5.65 6.53
N LYS A 49 15.12 -5.03 6.03
CA LYS A 49 14.82 -3.60 6.20
C LYS A 49 14.20 -3.25 7.55
N LYS A 50 13.93 -4.25 8.41
CA LYS A 50 13.29 -4.08 9.74
C LYS A 50 11.91 -3.42 9.63
N LEU A 51 11.12 -3.80 8.63
CA LEU A 51 9.71 -3.42 8.56
C LEU A 51 8.90 -4.22 9.60
N ASP A 52 7.96 -3.55 10.26
CA ASP A 52 6.98 -4.20 11.13
C ASP A 52 5.86 -4.85 10.31
N VAL A 53 5.46 -4.17 9.23
CA VAL A 53 4.38 -4.61 8.34
C VAL A 53 4.81 -4.54 6.86
N LEU A 54 4.50 -5.61 6.11
CA LEU A 54 4.59 -5.65 4.65
C LEU A 54 3.21 -5.92 4.06
N CYS A 55 2.68 -5.00 3.25
CA CYS A 55 1.50 -5.30 2.45
C CYS A 55 1.96 -5.67 1.03
N ILE A 56 1.43 -6.78 0.53
CA ILE A 56 1.61 -7.15 -0.87
C ILE A 56 0.30 -6.84 -1.59
N THR A 57 0.40 -6.06 -2.65
CA THR A 57 -0.71 -5.48 -3.41
C THR A 57 -0.50 -5.75 -4.89
N ASP A 58 -0.42 -7.03 -5.26
CA ASP A 58 -0.27 -7.41 -6.66
C ASP A 58 -1.47 -6.91 -7.51
N HIS A 59 -1.24 -6.59 -8.79
CA HIS A 59 -2.30 -6.10 -9.67
C HIS A 59 -3.39 -7.16 -9.85
N ASN A 60 -4.62 -6.81 -9.44
CA ASN A 60 -5.84 -7.60 -9.65
C ASN A 60 -5.78 -9.06 -9.13
N THR A 61 -4.92 -9.32 -8.13
CA THR A 61 -4.77 -10.62 -7.48
C THR A 61 -4.22 -10.51 -6.07
N ILE A 62 -4.62 -11.44 -5.20
CA ILE A 62 -4.10 -11.57 -3.82
C ILE A 62 -3.12 -12.74 -3.67
N GLN A 63 -2.79 -13.44 -4.75
CA GLN A 63 -2.05 -14.71 -4.69
C GLN A 63 -0.65 -14.54 -4.08
N GLY A 64 0.09 -13.50 -4.47
CA GLY A 64 1.42 -13.23 -3.92
C GLY A 64 1.34 -12.94 -2.43
N ALA A 65 0.34 -12.17 -2.01
CA ALA A 65 0.12 -11.85 -0.61
C ALA A 65 -0.21 -13.10 0.24
N ILE A 66 -1.03 -14.03 -0.28
CA ILE A 66 -1.32 -15.31 0.38
C ILE A 66 -0.04 -16.15 0.54
N ILE A 67 0.79 -16.22 -0.50
CA ILE A 67 2.06 -16.97 -0.45
C ILE A 67 3.01 -16.35 0.58
N ALA A 68 3.16 -15.02 0.57
CA ALA A 68 4.00 -14.30 1.51
C ALA A 68 3.51 -14.44 2.96
N LYS A 69 2.20 -14.39 3.19
CA LYS A 69 1.60 -14.54 4.53
C LYS A 69 1.97 -15.87 5.17
N LYS A 70 2.10 -16.94 4.38
CA LYS A 70 2.55 -18.27 4.86
C LYS A 70 4.01 -18.30 5.31
N HIS A 71 4.82 -17.35 4.88
CA HIS A 71 6.26 -17.24 5.19
C HIS A 71 6.59 -16.03 6.08
N ALA A 72 5.57 -15.41 6.67
CA ALA A 72 5.65 -14.18 7.45
C ALA A 72 6.21 -14.40 8.88
N GLU A 73 7.34 -15.09 8.99
CA GLU A 73 7.99 -15.30 10.28
C GLU A 73 8.60 -13.98 10.79
N ASN A 74 8.18 -13.53 11.97
CA ASN A 74 8.69 -12.32 12.64
C ASN A 74 8.50 -11.01 11.85
N ILE A 75 7.46 -10.95 11.02
CA ILE A 75 6.95 -9.73 10.37
C ILE A 75 5.46 -9.91 10.08
N ASP A 76 4.65 -8.86 10.19
CA ASP A 76 3.25 -8.93 9.78
C ASP A 76 3.10 -8.72 8.28
N VAL A 77 2.58 -9.71 7.57
CA VAL A 77 2.17 -9.55 6.17
C VAL A 77 0.68 -9.20 6.10
N VAL A 78 0.30 -8.16 5.36
CA VAL A 78 -1.09 -7.80 5.07
C VAL A 78 -1.44 -8.28 3.67
N ILE A 79 -2.58 -8.97 3.56
CA ILE A 79 -3.15 -9.35 2.27
C ILE A 79 -3.79 -8.12 1.66
N GLY A 80 -3.33 -7.74 0.48
CA GLY A 80 -3.93 -6.69 -0.31
C GLY A 80 -3.87 -6.96 -1.81
N GLU A 81 -4.44 -6.03 -2.55
CA GLU A 81 -4.57 -6.05 -4.01
C GLU A 81 -4.49 -4.61 -4.51
N GLU A 82 -3.76 -4.37 -5.61
CA GLU A 82 -3.92 -3.13 -6.37
C GLU A 82 -4.96 -3.38 -7.47
N ILE A 83 -6.13 -2.77 -7.32
CA ILE A 83 -7.26 -2.98 -8.22
C ILE A 83 -7.20 -1.93 -9.32
N SER A 84 -7.10 -2.39 -10.56
CA SER A 84 -7.26 -1.55 -11.75
C SER A 84 -8.75 -1.26 -11.96
N SER A 85 -9.24 -0.16 -11.37
CA SER A 85 -10.62 0.32 -11.59
C SER A 85 -10.74 1.05 -12.93
N ALA A 86 -11.97 1.35 -13.35
CA ALA A 86 -12.24 2.14 -14.55
C ALA A 86 -11.71 3.58 -14.45
N ASP A 87 -11.49 4.08 -13.22
CA ASP A 87 -11.14 5.46 -12.93
C ASP A 87 -9.69 5.69 -12.52
N GLY A 88 -8.95 4.62 -12.23
CA GLY A 88 -7.59 4.63 -11.67
C GLY A 88 -7.34 3.49 -10.69
N GLU A 89 -6.12 3.35 -10.19
CA GLU A 89 -5.72 2.25 -9.33
C GLU A 89 -6.00 2.52 -7.84
N ILE A 90 -6.47 1.48 -7.15
CA ILE A 90 -6.91 1.54 -5.76
C ILE A 90 -6.32 0.35 -5.00
N LEU A 91 -5.60 0.62 -3.92
CA LEU A 91 -5.16 -0.44 -3.02
C LEU A 91 -6.32 -0.85 -2.13
N ALA A 92 -6.59 -2.14 -2.09
CA ALA A 92 -7.46 -2.79 -1.13
C ALA A 92 -6.61 -3.55 -0.13
N LEU A 93 -6.52 -3.08 1.10
CA LEU A 93 -5.77 -3.75 2.17
C LEU A 93 -6.71 -4.52 3.09
N PHE A 94 -6.18 -5.57 3.72
CA PHE A 94 -6.88 -6.43 4.69
C PHE A 94 -8.07 -7.23 4.13
N ILE A 95 -8.16 -7.35 2.79
CA ILE A 95 -9.18 -8.17 2.13
C ILE A 95 -8.83 -9.66 2.19
N GLN A 96 -9.85 -10.52 2.10
CA GLN A 96 -9.70 -11.98 2.04
C GLN A 96 -10.02 -12.57 0.66
N GLU A 97 -10.69 -11.78 -0.18
CA GLU A 97 -11.09 -12.15 -1.53
C GLU A 97 -10.78 -11.01 -2.47
N LYS A 98 -10.38 -11.34 -3.70
CA LYS A 98 -10.13 -10.36 -4.74
C LYS A 98 -11.39 -9.57 -5.10
N ILE A 99 -11.19 -8.35 -5.57
CA ILE A 99 -12.26 -7.51 -6.08
C ILE A 99 -12.22 -7.52 -7.61
N LYS A 100 -13.41 -7.45 -8.24
CA LYS A 100 -13.50 -7.50 -9.69
C LYS A 100 -12.88 -6.20 -10.27
N PRO A 101 -11.95 -6.30 -11.23
CA PRO A 101 -11.36 -5.12 -11.87
C PRO A 101 -12.34 -4.43 -12.82
N MET A 102 -11.96 -3.23 -13.29
CA MET A 102 -12.69 -2.41 -14.26
C MET A 102 -14.09 -1.95 -13.81
N LEU A 103 -14.38 -2.01 -12.51
CA LEU A 103 -15.53 -1.34 -11.91
C LEU A 103 -15.23 0.15 -11.72
N ASP A 104 -16.26 0.98 -11.60
CA ASP A 104 -16.09 2.38 -11.23
C ASP A 104 -15.43 2.50 -9.85
N ALA A 105 -14.62 3.55 -9.64
CA ALA A 105 -13.93 3.75 -8.37
C ALA A 105 -14.87 3.79 -7.16
N PRO A 106 -16.03 4.49 -7.18
CA PRO A 106 -16.94 4.48 -6.04
C PRO A 106 -17.43 3.08 -5.68
N LEU A 107 -17.82 2.28 -6.67
CA LEU A 107 -18.28 0.91 -6.46
C LEU A 107 -17.15 0.00 -5.97
N THR A 108 -15.95 0.17 -6.53
CA THR A 108 -14.75 -0.55 -6.08
C THR A 108 -14.47 -0.28 -4.61
N ILE A 109 -14.52 0.99 -4.19
CA ILE A 109 -14.32 1.40 -2.79
C ILE A 109 -15.39 0.82 -1.87
N ASP A 110 -16.66 0.93 -2.24
CA ASP A 110 -17.75 0.37 -1.43
C ASP A 110 -17.58 -1.17 -1.27
N LEU A 111 -17.15 -1.90 -2.32
CA LEU A 111 -16.85 -3.33 -2.24
C LEU A 111 -15.63 -3.69 -1.38
N ILE A 112 -14.63 -2.81 -1.29
CA ILE A 112 -13.50 -2.94 -0.36
C ILE A 112 -14.02 -2.85 1.08
N HIS A 113 -14.84 -1.82 1.34
CA HIS A 113 -15.42 -1.57 2.66
C HIS A 113 -16.36 -2.68 3.12
N ASP A 114 -17.19 -3.21 2.22
CA ASP A 114 -18.09 -4.33 2.49
C ASP A 114 -17.33 -5.60 2.91
N ARG A 115 -16.10 -5.76 2.42
CA ARG A 115 -15.18 -6.85 2.83
C ARG A 115 -14.37 -6.53 4.08
N GLY A 116 -14.63 -5.39 4.72
CA GLY A 116 -13.89 -4.92 5.90
C GLY A 116 -12.47 -4.44 5.59
N GLY A 117 -12.16 -4.23 4.31
CA GLY A 117 -10.86 -3.73 3.86
C GLY A 117 -10.71 -2.22 3.99
N VAL A 118 -9.51 -1.74 3.66
CA VAL A 118 -9.14 -0.32 3.63
C VAL A 118 -8.84 0.07 2.20
N ALA A 119 -9.48 1.13 1.71
CA ALA A 119 -9.32 1.63 0.34
C ALA A 119 -8.36 2.83 0.30
N VAL A 120 -7.25 2.70 -0.41
CA VAL A 120 -6.22 3.74 -0.54
C VAL A 120 -6.03 4.08 -2.01
N ALA A 121 -6.00 5.37 -2.36
CA ALA A 121 -5.64 5.77 -3.71
C ALA A 121 -4.15 5.48 -3.97
N ALA A 122 -3.87 4.61 -4.94
CA ALA A 122 -2.52 4.34 -5.41
C ALA A 122 -2.05 5.51 -6.28
N HIS A 123 -0.81 5.97 -6.05
CA HIS A 123 -0.08 6.97 -6.85
C HIS A 123 -1.00 7.94 -7.64
N PRO A 124 -1.84 8.73 -6.96
CA PRO A 124 -3.02 9.38 -7.55
C PRO A 124 -2.70 10.43 -8.63
N PHE A 125 -1.44 10.87 -8.75
CA PHE A 125 -1.00 11.80 -9.79
C PHE A 125 0.10 11.22 -10.68
N SER A 126 0.25 9.90 -10.70
CA SER A 126 1.18 9.19 -11.57
C SER A 126 0.89 9.49 -13.05
N PRO A 127 1.89 9.95 -13.83
CA PRO A 127 1.76 10.04 -15.28
C PRO A 127 2.08 8.71 -15.99
N GLN A 128 2.65 7.72 -15.30
CA GLN A 128 3.01 6.42 -15.87
C GLN A 128 1.94 5.34 -15.63
N CYS A 129 1.21 5.43 -14.52
CA CYS A 129 0.21 4.45 -14.08
C CYS A 129 -1.20 5.04 -14.20
N HIS A 130 -2.22 4.17 -14.21
CA HIS A 130 -3.60 4.63 -14.28
C HIS A 130 -4.01 5.18 -12.91
N SER A 131 -4.18 6.50 -12.81
CA SER A 131 -4.32 7.18 -11.52
C SER A 131 -5.66 7.91 -11.37
N LEU A 132 -6.15 7.99 -10.12
CA LEU A 132 -7.45 8.60 -9.80
C LEU A 132 -7.47 10.14 -10.00
N GLY A 133 -6.30 10.79 -10.01
CA GLY A 133 -6.18 12.24 -10.11
C GLY A 133 -6.93 12.97 -9.00
N LYS A 134 -7.57 14.08 -9.35
CA LYS A 134 -8.37 14.90 -8.42
C LYS A 134 -9.65 14.21 -7.93
N LYS A 135 -10.03 13.04 -8.48
CA LYS A 135 -11.19 12.29 -7.99
C LYS A 135 -11.04 11.89 -6.52
N ILE A 136 -9.80 11.77 -6.02
CA ILE A 136 -9.51 11.50 -4.60
C ILE A 136 -10.20 12.48 -3.63
N CYS A 137 -10.52 13.70 -4.08
CA CYS A 137 -11.20 14.71 -3.27
C CYS A 137 -12.66 14.35 -2.94
N HIS A 138 -13.29 13.53 -3.78
CA HIS A 138 -14.72 13.24 -3.73
C HIS A 138 -15.03 11.78 -3.41
N LEU A 139 -14.05 10.89 -3.52
CA LEU A 139 -14.20 9.47 -3.21
C LEU A 139 -14.18 9.21 -1.70
N LYS A 140 -14.82 8.11 -1.29
CA LYS A 140 -14.85 7.64 0.11
C LYS A 140 -13.56 6.85 0.48
N LEU A 141 -12.40 7.33 0.07
CA LEU A 141 -11.13 6.67 0.37
C LEU A 141 -10.81 6.77 1.87
N ASP A 142 -10.06 5.80 2.37
CA ASP A 142 -9.49 5.80 3.73
C ASP A 142 -8.08 6.39 3.77
N GLY A 143 -7.40 6.45 2.62
CA GLY A 143 -6.06 6.98 2.50
C GLY A 143 -5.68 7.37 1.07
N VAL A 144 -4.56 8.07 0.95
CA VAL A 144 -3.97 8.50 -0.31
C VAL A 144 -2.47 8.25 -0.26
N GLU A 145 -1.91 7.58 -1.26
CA GLU A 145 -0.46 7.44 -1.42
C GLU A 145 0.17 8.78 -1.80
N VAL A 146 0.79 9.42 -0.82
CA VAL A 146 1.45 10.73 -0.99
C VAL A 146 2.93 10.65 -1.33
N PHE A 147 3.50 9.45 -1.24
CA PHE A 147 4.85 9.18 -1.69
C PHE A 147 4.92 7.77 -2.28
N ASN A 148 5.46 7.69 -3.49
CA ASN A 148 5.71 6.44 -4.19
C ASN A 148 7.13 6.52 -4.78
N ALA A 149 8.01 5.57 -4.45
CA ALA A 149 9.40 5.64 -4.88
C ALA A 149 9.63 5.31 -6.36
N TYR A 150 8.62 4.77 -7.07
CA TYR A 150 8.67 4.60 -8.52
C TYR A 150 8.68 5.97 -9.22
N HIS A 151 7.97 6.95 -8.67
CA HIS A 151 7.98 8.32 -9.17
C HIS A 151 9.23 9.05 -8.69
N ARG A 152 10.22 9.11 -9.59
CA ARG A 152 11.44 9.91 -9.38
C ARG A 152 11.21 11.41 -9.53
N ASP A 153 10.07 11.83 -10.11
CA ASP A 153 9.69 13.23 -10.14
C ASP A 153 9.05 13.65 -8.80
N ALA A 154 9.56 14.76 -8.23
CA ALA A 154 8.99 15.32 -7.00
C ALA A 154 7.56 15.85 -7.20
N TYR A 155 7.15 16.10 -8.45
CA TYR A 155 5.88 16.72 -8.78
C TYR A 155 4.69 15.81 -8.41
N SER A 156 4.71 14.54 -8.81
CA SER A 156 3.60 13.61 -8.55
C SER A 156 3.33 13.44 -7.05
N ASN A 157 4.40 13.27 -6.25
CA ASN A 157 4.30 13.16 -4.79
C ASN A 157 3.84 14.48 -4.15
N LEU A 158 4.32 15.64 -4.63
CA LEU A 158 3.87 16.94 -4.14
C LEU A 158 2.38 17.19 -4.44
N MET A 159 1.92 16.81 -5.63
CA MET A 159 0.51 16.92 -6.01
C MET A 159 -0.36 16.01 -5.14
N ALA A 160 0.08 14.77 -4.89
CA ALA A 160 -0.62 13.87 -3.98
C ALA A 160 -0.74 14.47 -2.57
N GLN A 161 0.33 15.05 -2.03
CA GLN A 161 0.30 15.76 -0.74
C GLN A 161 -0.66 16.97 -0.76
N THR A 162 -0.63 17.76 -1.83
CA THR A 162 -1.41 19.00 -1.98
C THR A 162 -2.90 18.73 -2.08
N PHE A 163 -3.30 17.69 -2.82
CA PHE A 163 -4.70 17.38 -3.10
C PHE A 163 -5.29 16.33 -2.15
N THR A 164 -4.50 15.79 -1.22
CA THR A 164 -5.04 14.93 -0.15
C THR A 164 -6.03 15.74 0.69
N PRO A 165 -7.31 15.34 0.76
CA PRO A 165 -8.30 16.05 1.57
C PRO A 165 -7.86 16.14 3.03
N GLU A 166 -8.15 17.25 3.74
CA GLU A 166 -7.79 17.40 5.15
C GLU A 166 -8.34 16.25 6.02
N LYS A 167 -9.55 15.77 5.71
CA LYS A 167 -10.15 14.61 6.37
C LYS A 167 -9.34 13.33 6.21
N LEU A 168 -8.46 13.27 5.21
CA LEU A 168 -7.55 12.18 4.88
C LEU A 168 -6.08 12.58 5.12
N ALA A 169 -5.80 13.78 5.63
CA ALA A 169 -4.45 14.26 5.92
C ALA A 169 -4.12 14.02 7.41
N ILE A 170 -2.83 13.84 7.73
CA ILE A 170 -2.42 13.70 9.14
C ILE A 170 -2.44 15.10 9.76
N ASP A 171 -3.38 15.33 10.67
CA ASP A 171 -3.32 16.46 11.58
C ASP A 171 -2.08 16.32 12.49
N LYS A 172 -1.11 17.22 12.33
CA LYS A 172 0.10 17.27 13.17
C LYS A 172 -0.21 17.69 14.61
N THR A 173 -1.42 18.17 14.91
CA THR A 173 -1.79 18.76 16.21
C THR A 173 -2.83 17.96 17.00
N THR A 174 -3.72 17.19 16.37
CA THR A 174 -4.61 16.28 17.10
C THR A 174 -4.27 14.80 16.84
N LYS A 175 -4.18 14.04 17.93
CA LYS A 175 -3.86 12.60 17.97
C LYS A 175 -4.96 11.71 17.36
N LYS A 176 -5.50 12.06 16.19
CA LYS A 176 -6.56 11.34 15.47
C LYS A 176 -6.06 11.01 14.05
N THR A 177 -5.69 9.75 13.84
CA THR A 177 -5.19 9.18 12.59
C THR A 177 -6.20 9.35 11.47
N LYS A 178 -5.83 9.95 10.33
CA LYS A 178 -6.57 9.84 9.06
C LYS A 178 -5.75 9.92 7.75
N ALA A 179 -4.41 9.91 7.74
CA ALA A 179 -3.67 9.63 6.51
C ALA A 179 -2.70 8.48 6.67
N LEU A 180 -2.64 7.65 5.64
CA LEU A 180 -1.54 6.76 5.35
C LEU A 180 -0.59 7.54 4.43
N ALA A 181 0.47 8.13 4.97
CA ALA A 181 1.58 8.61 4.14
C ALA A 181 2.54 7.44 3.93
N LEU A 182 2.84 7.13 2.67
CA LEU A 182 3.32 5.81 2.26
C LEU A 182 4.70 5.91 1.64
N ILE A 183 5.55 4.90 1.85
CA ILE A 183 6.83 4.75 1.17
C ILE A 183 6.78 3.42 0.43
N GLY A 184 6.28 3.43 -0.81
CA GLY A 184 6.36 2.25 -1.68
C GLY A 184 7.79 2.08 -2.19
N ALA A 185 8.42 0.92 -1.97
CA ALA A 185 9.77 0.63 -2.46
C ALA A 185 9.74 -0.18 -3.78
N GLY A 186 9.82 0.50 -4.92
CA GLY A 186 10.07 -0.15 -6.22
C GLY A 186 11.51 -0.69 -6.35
N LEU A 187 11.65 -1.95 -6.79
CA LEU A 187 12.92 -2.64 -6.98
C LEU A 187 13.58 -2.33 -8.34
N TYR A 188 14.90 -2.21 -8.27
CA TYR A 188 15.95 -2.02 -9.28
C TYR A 188 15.76 -2.68 -10.66
N ILE A 189 15.94 -1.89 -11.73
CA ILE A 189 16.32 -2.39 -13.06
C ILE A 189 17.75 -1.90 -13.33
N GLY A 190 18.64 -2.85 -13.62
CA GLY A 190 20.09 -2.65 -13.64
C GLY A 190 20.57 -1.57 -14.61
N LEU A 191 21.24 -0.55 -14.04
CA LEU A 191 22.36 0.23 -14.56
C LEU A 191 22.94 1.02 -13.34
N PRO A 192 24.27 1.12 -13.15
CA PRO A 192 24.86 1.62 -11.91
C PRO A 192 24.80 3.15 -11.87
N LEU A 193 23.70 3.72 -11.41
CA LEU A 193 23.66 5.11 -10.94
C LEU A 193 23.02 5.19 -9.55
N SER A 194 23.71 4.58 -8.59
CA SER A 194 23.45 4.71 -7.16
C SER A 194 24.43 5.70 -6.54
N TYR A 195 24.21 7.00 -6.69
CA TYR A 195 24.83 8.01 -5.83
C TYR A 195 23.95 9.26 -5.81
N PHE A 196 23.69 9.76 -4.60
CA PHE A 196 22.95 10.98 -4.23
C PHE A 196 21.47 10.84 -3.88
N PHE A 197 21.20 11.23 -2.63
CA PHE A 197 19.93 11.41 -1.92
C PHE A 197 19.34 10.18 -1.22
N GLY A 198 19.89 9.91 -0.04
CA GLY A 198 19.14 9.30 1.05
C GLY A 198 18.09 10.27 1.57
N ILE A 199 16.86 9.78 1.73
CA ILE A 199 15.82 10.41 2.55
C ILE A 199 15.17 9.30 3.35
N SER A 200 15.42 9.29 4.67
CA SER A 200 14.69 8.50 5.65
C SER A 200 13.38 9.24 5.98
N GLY A 201 12.23 8.67 5.61
CA GLY A 201 10.92 9.14 6.06
C GLY A 201 10.37 8.21 7.14
N GLU A 202 9.86 8.78 8.24
CA GLU A 202 9.14 8.07 9.29
C GLU A 202 7.64 7.93 8.92
N ILE A 203 7.05 6.77 9.20
CA ILE A 203 5.60 6.52 9.07
C ILE A 203 5.02 6.28 10.46
N ILE A 204 3.90 6.96 10.78
CA ILE A 204 3.18 6.82 12.05
C ILE A 204 1.87 6.08 11.80
N LEU A 205 1.84 4.78 12.09
CA LEU A 205 0.60 4.02 12.22
C LEU A 205 0.09 4.11 13.67
N ASN A 206 -1.09 4.68 13.87
CA ASN A 206 -1.78 4.64 15.16
C ASN A 206 -3.18 4.05 14.97
N ILE A 207 -3.28 2.73 15.09
CA ILE A 207 -4.55 1.99 15.01
C ILE A 207 -5.23 2.12 16.38
N LYS A 208 -6.05 3.16 16.57
CA LYS A 208 -6.93 3.24 17.74
C LYS A 208 -8.17 2.37 17.48
N GLY A 209 -8.04 1.11 17.87
CA GLY A 209 -9.11 0.16 17.92
C GLY A 209 -8.54 -1.23 17.95
N LYS A 210 -8.56 -1.89 19.11
CA LYS A 210 -8.55 -3.35 19.15
C LYS A 210 -9.81 -3.83 18.41
N ARG A 211 -9.82 -3.85 17.08
CA ARG A 211 -10.66 -4.82 16.37
C ARG A 211 -10.03 -6.16 16.73
N LYS A 212 -10.70 -6.91 17.60
CA LYS A 212 -10.36 -8.30 17.87
C LYS A 212 -10.50 -9.04 16.55
N TRP A 213 -9.39 -9.20 15.85
CA TRP A 213 -9.26 -10.24 14.85
C TRP A 213 -9.18 -11.53 15.65
N ASN A 214 -10.18 -12.41 15.52
CA ASN A 214 -10.07 -13.77 16.01
C ASN A 214 -9.01 -14.48 15.14
N ILE A 215 -7.75 -14.25 15.48
CA ILE A 215 -6.65 -15.08 15.03
C ILE A 215 -6.83 -16.36 15.83
N SER A 216 -7.56 -17.32 15.29
CA SER A 216 -7.54 -18.69 15.81
C SER A 216 -6.10 -19.18 15.69
N ARG A 217 -5.33 -19.02 16.76
CA ARG A 217 -4.08 -19.76 16.94
C ARG A 217 -4.51 -21.22 17.07
N GLY A 218 -4.49 -21.94 15.96
CA GLY A 218 -4.64 -23.39 15.97
C GLY A 218 -3.56 -23.97 16.88
N GLN A 219 -4.00 -24.77 17.84
CA GLN A 219 -3.16 -25.63 18.67
C GLN A 219 -2.52 -26.73 17.81
#